data_AF-A0A941AG66-F1
#
_entry.id   AF-A0A941AG66-F1
#
_cell.length_a   1.000
_cell.length_b   1.000
_cell.length_c   1.000
_cell.angle_alpha   90.00
_cell.angle_beta   90.00
_cell.angle_gamma   90.00
#
_symmetry.space_group_name_H-M   'P 1'
#
loop_
_entity.id
_entity.type
_entity.pdbx_description
1 polymer ?
#
loop_
_entity_poly.entity_id
_entity_poly.type
_entity_poly.pdbx_seq_one_letter_code
_entity_poly.pdbx_strand_id
1 'polypeptide(L)'
;LGTLRRWKQRRPGRLVGVGGCLAQQDGERLRARAPHVDIVFGTHNIANLPDMVRKAERRLPTLALGMGRGITHWDVVPHLANGAVSAMVSIMQGCDNFCAYCVVPLVRGREESRPAVDIVSEVRSLAARGVIEVVLLGQNVNSYGKKEGEIPFPELLRRISRVEGISRIRFITSHPRDLDDRTIRLFAEIDTLCPHVHLPLQSGSDRILASMGRGYTRGEYLAKIEALRRVRPTPRSRSDSLPDPEPGRHRCRRRSPRKTRPRGCGACRIFRRYIPGNASPRRSDKRSPFSSKERARGIRGCVAVGPPATRQ
;
A
#
# COMPACT_ATOMS: atom_id res chain seq x y z
N LEU A 1 -7.95 5.95 23.66
CA LEU A 1 -7.92 7.35 24.19
C LEU A 1 -8.20 7.40 25.69
N GLY A 2 -9.29 6.80 26.21
CA GLY A 2 -9.58 6.79 27.67
C GLY A 2 -8.44 6.28 28.57
N THR A 3 -7.72 5.22 28.16
CA THR A 3 -6.52 4.74 28.87
C THR A 3 -5.38 5.77 28.89
N LEU A 4 -5.17 6.49 27.79
CA LEU A 4 -4.13 7.52 27.67
C LEU A 4 -4.43 8.74 28.54
N ARG A 5 -5.71 9.09 28.73
CA ARG A 5 -6.14 10.10 29.70
C ARG A 5 -5.64 9.77 31.12
N ARG A 6 -5.90 8.55 31.59
CA ARG A 6 -5.43 8.09 32.91
C ARG A 6 -3.90 8.07 33.01
N TRP A 7 -3.23 7.64 31.93
CA TRP A 7 -1.76 7.63 31.86
C TRP A 7 -1.16 9.04 31.97
N LYS A 8 -1.78 10.04 31.33
CA LYS A 8 -1.38 11.45 31.43
C LYS A 8 -1.65 12.04 32.81
N GLN A 9 -2.80 11.73 33.43
CA GLN A 9 -3.14 12.19 34.78
C GLN A 9 -2.15 11.69 35.85
N ARG A 10 -1.56 10.51 35.67
CA ARG A 10 -0.60 9.94 36.63
C ARG A 10 0.75 10.65 36.67
N ARG A 11 1.16 11.34 35.60
CA ARG A 11 2.42 12.11 35.56
C ARG A 11 2.23 13.38 34.72
N PRO A 12 2.06 14.55 35.37
CA PRO A 12 2.03 15.85 34.70
C PRO A 12 3.29 16.03 33.83
N GLY A 13 3.14 16.68 32.67
CA GLY A 13 4.21 16.85 31.68
C GLY A 13 4.20 15.86 30.52
N ARG A 14 3.40 14.78 30.60
CA ARG A 14 3.19 13.87 29.46
C ARG A 14 2.32 14.50 28.39
N LEU A 15 2.73 14.32 27.12
CA LEU A 15 1.97 14.73 25.95
C LEU A 15 1.33 13.52 25.25
N VAL A 16 0.15 13.72 24.70
CA VAL A 16 -0.58 12.73 23.89
C VAL A 16 -0.81 13.30 22.50
N GLY A 17 -0.21 12.67 21.49
CA GLY A 17 -0.40 12.99 20.09
C GLY A 17 -1.22 11.94 19.34
N VAL A 18 -2.05 12.37 18.38
CA VAL A 18 -2.72 11.48 17.43
C VAL A 18 -2.39 11.92 16.00
N GLY A 19 -1.73 11.03 15.25
CA GLY A 19 -1.26 11.30 13.89
C GLY A 19 -1.83 10.37 12.83
N GLY A 20 -1.64 10.74 11.56
CA GLY A 20 -1.86 9.86 10.40
C GLY A 20 -3.27 9.94 9.79
N CYS A 21 -3.67 8.93 9.00
CA CYS A 21 -4.88 8.99 8.18
C CYS A 21 -6.18 9.19 8.99
N LEU A 22 -6.27 8.61 10.19
CA LEU A 22 -7.44 8.80 11.06
C LEU A 22 -7.50 10.25 11.59
N ALA A 23 -6.36 10.81 11.99
CA ALA A 23 -6.28 12.20 12.41
C ALA A 23 -6.58 13.15 11.24
N GLN A 24 -6.13 12.82 10.03
CA GLN A 24 -6.46 13.58 8.82
C GLN A 24 -7.96 13.59 8.53
N GLN A 25 -8.65 12.46 8.71
CA GLN A 25 -10.08 12.34 8.43
C GLN A 25 -10.96 12.94 9.52
N ASP A 26 -10.67 12.63 10.78
CA ASP A 26 -11.56 12.87 11.93
C ASP A 26 -10.92 13.81 12.97
N GLY A 27 -9.87 14.55 12.63
CA GLY A 27 -9.03 15.29 13.58
C GLY A 27 -9.79 16.32 14.42
N GLU A 28 -10.69 17.08 13.81
CA GLU A 28 -11.54 18.05 14.51
C GLU A 28 -12.48 17.36 15.51
N ARG A 29 -13.16 16.30 15.06
CA ARG A 29 -14.05 15.50 15.92
C ARG A 29 -13.28 14.84 17.06
N LEU A 30 -12.06 14.39 16.80
CA LEU A 30 -11.18 13.78 17.79
C LEU A 30 -10.79 14.82 18.85
N ARG A 31 -10.42 16.04 18.42
CA ARG A 31 -10.12 17.15 19.33
C ARG A 31 -11.31 17.47 20.23
N ALA A 32 -12.51 17.57 19.68
CA ALA A 32 -13.73 17.84 20.45
C ALA A 32 -14.06 16.72 21.46
N ARG A 33 -13.95 15.45 21.06
CA ARG A 33 -14.28 14.30 21.93
C ARG A 33 -13.21 13.92 22.94
N ALA A 34 -11.96 14.33 22.69
CA ALA A 34 -10.81 13.95 23.49
C ALA A 34 -9.89 15.16 23.77
N PRO A 35 -10.33 16.13 24.58
CA PRO A 35 -9.57 17.36 24.85
C PRO A 35 -8.23 17.13 25.58
N HIS A 36 -8.02 15.93 26.14
CA HIS A 36 -6.76 15.52 26.76
C HIS A 36 -5.64 15.23 25.75
N VAL A 37 -5.95 15.14 24.45
CA VAL A 37 -4.98 15.00 23.36
C VAL A 37 -4.37 16.37 23.06
N ASP A 38 -3.05 16.49 23.14
CA ASP A 38 -2.34 17.76 22.98
C ASP A 38 -2.10 18.09 21.50
N ILE A 39 -1.76 17.07 20.71
CA ILE A 39 -1.33 17.21 19.32
C ILE A 39 -2.22 16.34 18.43
N VAL A 40 -2.77 16.91 17.37
CA VAL A 40 -3.48 16.18 16.32
C VAL A 40 -2.89 16.60 14.99
N PHE A 41 -2.36 15.65 14.22
CA PHE A 41 -1.71 15.97 12.95
C PHE A 41 -2.04 15.00 11.82
N GLY A 42 -2.19 15.55 10.63
CA GLY A 42 -2.50 14.86 9.40
C GLY A 42 -1.32 14.11 8.79
N THR A 43 -1.54 13.47 7.65
CA THR A 43 -0.53 12.62 6.97
C THR A 43 0.63 13.41 6.39
N HIS A 44 0.44 14.71 6.10
CA HIS A 44 1.46 15.60 5.54
C HIS A 44 2.32 16.30 6.59
N ASN A 45 1.96 16.22 7.87
CA ASN A 45 2.48 17.13 8.89
C ASN A 45 3.49 16.48 9.85
N ILE A 46 3.95 15.26 9.58
CA ILE A 46 4.87 14.55 10.48
C ILE A 46 6.22 15.26 10.63
N ALA A 47 6.72 15.92 9.57
CA ALA A 47 7.96 16.69 9.62
C ALA A 47 7.88 17.85 10.64
N ASN A 48 6.68 18.40 10.86
CA ASN A 48 6.45 19.50 11.81
C ASN A 48 6.30 19.03 13.26
N LEU A 49 6.40 17.71 13.53
CA LEU A 49 6.18 17.15 14.86
C LEU A 49 7.05 17.78 15.96
N PRO A 50 8.35 18.09 15.75
CA PRO A 50 9.15 18.78 16.76
C PRO A 50 8.54 20.13 17.18
N ASP A 51 8.03 20.92 16.23
CA ASP A 51 7.38 22.21 16.53
C ASP A 51 6.06 22.03 17.26
N MET A 52 5.29 21.02 16.85
CA MET A 52 4.02 20.69 17.51
C MET A 52 4.23 20.24 18.96
N VAL A 53 5.32 19.50 19.24
CA VAL A 53 5.72 19.13 20.60
C VAL A 53 6.08 20.37 21.42
N ARG A 54 6.93 21.26 20.90
CA ARG A 54 7.30 22.51 21.59
C ARG A 54 6.09 23.39 21.93
N LYS A 55 5.10 23.48 21.02
CA LYS A 55 3.83 24.18 21.27
C LYS A 55 3.00 23.48 22.37
N ALA A 56 2.90 22.17 22.30
CA ALA A 56 2.14 21.37 23.28
C ALA A 56 2.74 21.42 24.69
N GLU A 57 4.07 21.48 24.84
CA GLU A 57 4.74 21.69 26.13
C GLU A 57 4.35 23.01 26.78
N ARG A 58 4.15 24.05 25.96
CA ARG A 58 3.64 25.37 26.37
C ARG A 58 2.12 25.41 26.55
N ARG A 59 1.47 24.23 26.57
CA ARG A 59 0.02 24.05 26.68
C ARG A 59 -0.78 24.71 25.54
N LEU A 60 -0.17 24.90 24.37
CA LEU A 60 -0.86 25.37 23.18
C LEU A 60 -1.42 24.16 22.40
N PRO A 61 -2.76 24.04 22.26
CA PRO A 61 -3.36 22.99 21.46
C PRO A 61 -2.89 23.05 20.02
N THR A 62 -2.42 21.93 19.47
CA THR A 62 -1.93 21.89 18.09
C THR A 62 -2.80 21.00 17.20
N LEU A 63 -3.43 21.59 16.18
CA LEU A 63 -4.18 20.89 15.15
C LEU A 63 -3.57 21.22 13.78
N ALA A 64 -2.93 20.23 13.15
CA ALA A 64 -2.25 20.40 11.87
C ALA A 64 -2.83 19.41 10.85
N LEU A 65 -3.92 19.78 10.17
CA LEU A 65 -4.58 18.96 9.15
C LEU A 65 -4.35 19.44 7.72
N GLY A 66 -3.60 20.53 7.53
CA GLY A 66 -3.32 21.07 6.19
C GLY A 66 -2.58 20.06 5.32
N MET A 67 -3.04 19.89 4.08
CA MET A 67 -2.29 19.23 3.02
C MET A 67 -1.73 20.33 2.13
N GLY A 68 -0.54 20.82 2.46
CA GLY A 68 0.15 21.86 1.69
C GLY A 68 0.62 21.36 0.32
N ARG A 69 1.15 22.26 -0.50
CA ARG A 69 1.85 21.86 -1.75
C ARG A 69 3.26 21.39 -1.38
N GLY A 70 3.60 20.17 -1.76
CA GLY A 70 4.89 19.56 -1.46
C GLY A 70 4.87 18.73 -0.19
N ILE A 71 5.47 17.55 -0.27
CA ILE A 71 5.55 16.59 0.83
C ILE A 71 6.84 16.80 1.60
N THR A 72 6.75 17.47 2.75
CA THR A 72 7.91 17.86 3.57
C THR A 72 8.53 16.73 4.38
N HIS A 73 7.92 15.54 4.42
CA HIS A 73 8.47 14.43 5.19
C HIS A 73 9.41 13.51 4.41
N TRP A 74 9.63 13.78 3.12
CA TRP A 74 10.70 13.12 2.37
C TRP A 74 12.08 13.42 2.94
N ASP A 75 12.23 14.57 3.61
CA ASP A 75 13.47 15.00 4.25
C ASP A 75 13.70 14.34 5.61
N VAL A 76 12.70 13.63 6.15
CA VAL A 76 12.82 12.92 7.43
C VAL A 76 13.42 11.55 7.18
N VAL A 77 14.73 11.42 7.42
CA VAL A 77 15.41 10.12 7.36
C VAL A 77 14.95 9.26 8.54
N PRO A 78 14.30 8.11 8.31
CA PRO A 78 13.85 7.26 9.39
C PRO A 78 15.05 6.71 10.17
N HIS A 79 14.91 6.64 11.49
CA HIS A 79 15.90 5.95 12.32
C HIS A 79 15.94 4.47 11.91
N LEU A 80 17.13 3.99 11.60
CA LEU A 80 17.38 2.60 11.28
C LEU A 80 18.05 1.96 12.49
N ALA A 81 17.50 0.86 12.99
CA ALA A 81 18.12 0.11 14.08
C ALA A 81 19.50 -0.41 13.67
N ASN A 82 20.42 -0.51 14.63
CA ASN A 82 21.74 -1.10 14.39
C ASN A 82 21.59 -2.54 13.86
N GLY A 83 22.29 -2.86 12.78
CA GLY A 83 22.22 -4.18 12.14
C GLY A 83 20.95 -4.44 11.32
N ALA A 84 20.15 -3.42 11.01
CA ALA A 84 18.97 -3.59 10.16
C ALA A 84 19.37 -4.00 8.74
N VAL A 85 18.89 -5.18 8.33
CA VAL A 85 19.15 -5.79 7.02
C VAL A 85 18.23 -5.23 5.93
N SER A 86 17.05 -4.72 6.32
CA SER A 86 16.04 -4.20 5.40
C SER A 86 15.52 -2.83 5.82
N ALA A 87 15.27 -1.96 4.84
CA ALA A 87 14.70 -0.63 5.03
C ALA A 87 13.53 -0.36 4.08
N MET A 88 12.60 0.48 4.53
CA MET A 88 11.46 0.92 3.74
C MET A 88 11.71 2.31 3.18
N VAL A 89 11.58 2.48 1.86
CA VAL A 89 11.80 3.75 1.16
C VAL A 89 10.51 4.20 0.51
N SER A 90 9.98 5.35 0.91
CA SER A 90 8.79 5.92 0.28
C SER A 90 9.17 6.63 -1.01
N ILE A 91 8.58 6.21 -2.13
CA ILE A 91 8.85 6.75 -3.46
C ILE A 91 7.76 7.69 -3.96
N MET A 92 6.59 7.67 -3.32
CA MET A 92 5.43 8.47 -3.70
C MET A 92 4.42 8.53 -2.56
N GLN A 93 3.48 9.47 -2.67
CA GLN A 93 2.33 9.58 -1.78
C GLN A 93 1.06 9.91 -2.54
N GLY A 94 -0.09 9.57 -1.96
CA GLY A 94 -1.40 9.89 -2.51
C GLY A 94 -1.78 8.92 -3.62
N CYS A 95 -2.98 9.08 -4.19
CA CYS A 95 -3.45 8.18 -5.23
C CYS A 95 -4.59 8.81 -6.03
N ASP A 96 -4.55 8.65 -7.36
CA ASP A 96 -5.58 9.14 -8.28
C ASP A 96 -6.59 8.07 -8.75
N ASN A 97 -6.58 6.88 -8.12
CA ASN A 97 -7.44 5.76 -8.56
C ASN A 97 -8.89 5.81 -8.04
N PHE A 98 -9.25 6.75 -7.15
CA PHE A 98 -10.60 6.99 -6.57
C PHE A 98 -11.50 5.74 -6.49
N CYS A 99 -10.95 4.62 -6.01
CA CYS A 99 -11.69 3.37 -5.90
C CYS A 99 -12.78 3.55 -4.85
N ALA A 100 -14.00 3.07 -5.10
CA ALA A 100 -15.18 3.36 -4.28
C ALA A 100 -15.07 3.02 -2.77
N TYR A 101 -14.13 2.17 -2.38
CA TYR A 101 -13.88 1.78 -1.00
C TYR A 101 -12.66 2.47 -0.35
N CYS A 102 -11.86 3.19 -1.12
CA CYS A 102 -10.55 3.70 -0.72
C CYS A 102 -10.59 5.14 -0.19
N VAL A 103 -10.22 5.34 1.08
CA VAL A 103 -10.12 6.67 1.69
C VAL A 103 -8.89 7.47 1.24
N VAL A 104 -7.89 6.80 0.68
CA VAL A 104 -6.55 7.36 0.43
C VAL A 104 -6.57 8.72 -0.28
N PRO A 105 -7.32 8.93 -1.38
CA PRO A 105 -7.30 10.23 -2.07
C PRO A 105 -7.76 11.38 -1.17
N LEU A 106 -8.64 11.10 -0.20
CA LEU A 106 -9.18 12.10 0.74
C LEU A 106 -8.21 12.43 1.87
N VAL A 107 -7.43 11.45 2.34
CA VAL A 107 -6.59 11.58 3.55
C VAL A 107 -5.08 11.61 3.27
N ARG A 108 -4.67 11.42 2.02
CA ARG A 108 -3.28 11.55 1.57
C ARG A 108 -3.12 12.52 0.40
N GLY A 109 -4.23 12.94 -0.21
CA GLY A 109 -4.22 13.85 -1.34
C GLY A 109 -4.01 13.14 -2.68
N ARG A 110 -3.74 13.98 -3.69
CA ARG A 110 -3.42 13.56 -5.05
C ARG A 110 -2.08 12.83 -5.08
N GLU A 111 -1.90 12.03 -6.12
CA GLU A 111 -0.63 11.34 -6.32
C GLU A 111 0.50 12.35 -6.53
N GLU A 112 1.63 12.13 -5.88
CA GLU A 112 2.86 12.92 -6.03
C GLU A 112 4.05 11.98 -5.90
N SER A 113 4.86 11.93 -6.97
CA SER A 113 6.09 11.15 -7.03
C SER A 113 7.22 11.91 -6.34
N ARG A 114 8.03 11.22 -5.55
CA ARG A 114 9.26 11.79 -5.00
C ARG A 114 10.34 11.82 -6.09
N PRO A 115 11.22 12.85 -6.15
CA PRO A 115 12.27 12.92 -7.15
C PRO A 115 13.15 11.66 -7.17
N ALA A 116 13.44 11.16 -8.36
CA ALA A 116 14.20 9.91 -8.50
C ALA A 116 15.61 10.00 -7.91
N VAL A 117 16.23 11.18 -8.01
CA VAL A 117 17.56 11.46 -7.46
C VAL A 117 17.61 11.28 -5.95
N ASP A 118 16.58 11.76 -5.23
CA ASP A 118 16.50 11.66 -3.77
C ASP A 118 16.30 10.21 -3.33
N ILE A 119 15.45 9.47 -4.04
CA ILE A 119 15.21 8.05 -3.78
C ILE A 119 16.51 7.25 -3.94
N VAL A 120 17.24 7.45 -5.04
CA VAL A 120 18.50 6.73 -5.29
C VAL A 120 19.57 7.14 -4.29
N SER A 121 19.63 8.42 -3.90
CA SER A 121 20.53 8.91 -2.86
C SER A 121 20.23 8.28 -1.49
N GLU A 122 18.96 8.19 -1.10
CA GLU A 122 18.57 7.51 0.14
C GLU A 122 18.94 6.03 0.11
N VAL A 123 18.68 5.33 -1.00
CA VAL A 123 19.06 3.91 -1.15
C VAL A 123 20.57 3.72 -1.01
N ARG A 124 21.39 4.60 -1.61
CA ARG A 124 22.86 4.56 -1.47
C ARG A 124 23.30 4.77 -0.03
N SER A 125 22.70 5.74 0.67
CA SER A 125 22.97 6.00 2.09
C SER A 125 22.61 4.80 2.97
N LEU A 126 21.49 4.13 2.68
CA LEU A 126 21.08 2.91 3.37
C LEU A 126 22.06 1.75 3.09
N ALA A 127 22.50 1.57 1.84
CA ALA A 127 23.48 0.55 1.48
C ALA A 127 24.82 0.75 2.20
N ALA A 128 25.31 1.99 2.28
CA ALA A 128 26.54 2.34 3.02
C ALA A 128 26.44 2.04 4.53
N ARG A 129 25.22 1.95 5.07
CA ARG A 129 24.94 1.58 6.47
C ARG A 129 24.72 0.08 6.67
N GLY A 130 24.96 -0.74 5.64
CA GLY A 130 24.83 -2.20 5.68
C GLY A 130 23.43 -2.74 5.38
N VAL A 131 22.50 -1.91 4.88
CA VAL A 131 21.20 -2.40 4.40
C VAL A 131 21.39 -3.10 3.07
N ILE A 132 20.94 -4.35 2.99
CA ILE A 132 21.01 -5.15 1.75
C ILE A 132 19.66 -5.30 1.05
N GLU A 133 18.54 -5.01 1.74
CA GLU A 133 17.19 -5.02 1.16
C GLU A 133 16.49 -3.67 1.28
N VAL A 134 15.96 -3.19 0.17
CA VAL A 134 15.04 -2.04 0.16
C VAL A 134 13.63 -2.44 -0.25
N VAL A 135 12.64 -1.93 0.48
CA VAL A 135 11.21 -2.10 0.19
C VAL A 135 10.62 -0.75 -0.23
N LEU A 136 10.33 -0.60 -1.52
CA LEU A 136 9.72 0.60 -2.08
C LEU A 136 8.24 0.68 -1.71
N LEU A 137 7.87 1.81 -1.12
CA LEU A 137 6.53 2.08 -0.62
C LEU A 137 5.84 3.16 -1.46
N GLY A 138 4.57 2.93 -1.74
CA GLY A 138 3.67 3.88 -2.36
C GLY A 138 2.23 3.53 -2.05
N GLN A 139 1.29 4.22 -2.68
CA GLN A 139 -0.11 3.78 -2.72
C GLN A 139 -0.41 3.06 -4.05
N ASN A 140 0.29 3.44 -5.11
CA ASN A 140 0.30 2.79 -6.41
C ASN A 140 1.68 2.91 -7.06
N VAL A 141 2.64 2.10 -6.63
CA VAL A 141 4.05 2.22 -7.09
C VAL A 141 4.21 2.18 -8.62
N ASN A 142 3.30 1.52 -9.33
CA ASN A 142 3.34 1.39 -10.78
C ASN A 142 2.99 2.68 -11.54
N SER A 143 2.40 3.68 -10.89
CA SER A 143 2.14 4.99 -11.51
C SER A 143 3.23 6.03 -11.23
N TYR A 144 4.28 5.67 -10.48
CA TYR A 144 5.42 6.54 -10.24
C TYR A 144 5.94 7.22 -11.51
N GLY A 145 6.12 8.53 -11.41
CA GLY A 145 6.65 9.43 -12.44
C GLY A 145 5.70 9.79 -13.57
N LYS A 146 4.49 9.21 -13.63
CA LYS A 146 3.52 9.54 -14.70
C LYS A 146 3.01 10.98 -14.64
N LYS A 147 2.93 11.60 -13.46
CA LYS A 147 2.31 12.91 -13.25
C LYS A 147 3.32 14.06 -13.19
N GLU A 148 4.45 13.86 -12.54
CA GLU A 148 5.47 14.90 -12.32
C GLU A 148 6.53 14.99 -13.43
N GLY A 149 6.48 14.11 -14.44
CA GLY A 149 7.52 14.05 -15.48
C GLY A 149 8.83 13.41 -15.02
N GLU A 150 8.81 12.72 -13.88
CA GLU A 150 9.94 11.89 -13.41
C GLU A 150 10.13 10.67 -14.32
N ILE A 151 11.26 9.98 -14.12
CA ILE A 151 11.50 8.72 -14.82
C ILE A 151 10.38 7.70 -14.52
N PRO A 152 10.03 6.84 -15.48
CA PRO A 152 9.05 5.78 -15.24
C PRO A 152 9.51 4.80 -14.16
N PHE A 153 8.56 4.19 -13.45
CA PHE A 153 8.85 3.19 -12.40
C PHE A 153 9.84 2.07 -12.82
N PRO A 154 9.77 1.48 -14.03
CA PRO A 154 10.77 0.51 -14.47
C PRO A 154 12.21 1.05 -14.48
N GLU A 155 12.39 2.31 -14.89
CA GLU A 155 13.70 2.94 -14.93
C GLU A 155 14.21 3.25 -13.52
N LEU A 156 13.34 3.66 -12.61
CA LEU A 156 13.69 3.80 -11.19
C LEU A 156 14.20 2.47 -10.61
N LEU A 157 13.52 1.36 -10.88
CA LEU A 157 13.96 0.04 -10.44
C LEU A 157 15.34 -0.33 -10.97
N ARG A 158 15.63 -0.05 -12.25
CA ARG A 158 16.97 -0.28 -12.84
C ARG A 158 18.05 0.57 -12.20
N ARG A 159 17.75 1.82 -11.84
CA ARG A 159 18.72 2.69 -11.15
C ARG A 159 19.03 2.18 -9.75
N ILE A 160 18.00 1.77 -9.01
CA ILE A 160 18.14 1.20 -7.66
C ILE A 160 18.90 -0.13 -7.72
N SER A 161 18.67 -0.97 -8.74
CA SER A 161 19.38 -2.25 -8.87
C SER A 161 20.87 -2.15 -9.17
N ARG A 162 21.33 -0.97 -9.59
CA ARG A 162 22.75 -0.68 -9.83
C ARG A 162 23.45 -0.11 -8.59
N VAL A 163 22.73 0.09 -7.48
CA VAL A 163 23.33 0.56 -6.23
C VAL A 163 24.10 -0.59 -5.58
N GLU A 164 25.41 -0.40 -5.43
CA GLU A 164 26.28 -1.35 -4.74
C GLU A 164 25.83 -1.57 -3.28
N GLY A 165 25.92 -2.81 -2.81
CA GLY A 165 25.47 -3.23 -1.48
C GLY A 165 23.99 -3.65 -1.42
N ILE A 166 23.15 -3.27 -2.39
CA ILE A 166 21.75 -3.72 -2.44
C ILE A 166 21.66 -5.08 -3.12
N SER A 167 21.34 -6.12 -2.35
CA SER A 167 21.11 -7.47 -2.86
C SER A 167 19.64 -7.75 -3.17
N ARG A 168 18.70 -6.97 -2.59
CA ARG A 168 17.26 -7.22 -2.77
C ARG A 168 16.42 -5.95 -2.87
N ILE A 169 15.59 -5.89 -3.90
CA ILE A 169 14.58 -4.85 -4.10
C ILE A 169 13.21 -5.49 -4.01
N ARG A 170 12.34 -4.95 -3.16
CA ARG A 170 10.93 -5.30 -3.08
C ARG A 170 10.12 -4.04 -3.30
N PHE A 171 8.93 -4.18 -3.85
CA PHE A 171 7.93 -3.13 -3.81
C PHE A 171 6.58 -3.71 -3.38
N ILE A 172 5.76 -2.88 -2.76
CA ILE A 172 4.39 -3.24 -2.37
C ILE A 172 3.40 -2.27 -3.00
N THR A 173 2.11 -2.61 -2.94
CA THR A 173 0.99 -1.78 -3.45
C THR A 173 0.95 -1.59 -4.97
N SER A 174 1.13 -2.66 -5.73
CA SER A 174 0.87 -2.60 -7.17
C SER A 174 -0.62 -2.51 -7.50
N HIS A 175 -0.97 -1.74 -8.53
CA HIS A 175 -2.32 -1.70 -9.06
C HIS A 175 -2.39 -2.49 -10.38
N PRO A 176 -3.30 -3.46 -10.54
CA PRO A 176 -3.35 -4.28 -11.75
C PRO A 176 -3.47 -3.49 -13.04
N ARG A 177 -4.25 -2.39 -13.04
CA ARG A 177 -4.36 -1.51 -14.21
C ARG A 177 -3.03 -0.86 -14.62
N ASP A 178 -2.17 -0.55 -13.65
CA ASP A 178 -0.95 0.24 -13.87
C ASP A 178 0.31 -0.62 -13.99
N LEU A 179 0.25 -1.90 -13.61
CA LEU A 179 1.32 -2.86 -13.83
C LEU A 179 1.44 -3.16 -15.34
N ASP A 180 2.43 -2.55 -16.01
CA ASP A 180 2.68 -2.70 -17.44
C ASP A 180 3.69 -3.82 -17.74
N ASP A 181 3.76 -4.22 -19.02
CA ASP A 181 4.65 -5.29 -19.47
C ASP A 181 6.14 -4.95 -19.27
N ARG A 182 6.49 -3.66 -19.33
CA ARG A 182 7.86 -3.19 -19.04
C ARG A 182 8.25 -3.52 -17.61
N THR A 183 7.36 -3.26 -16.65
CA THR A 183 7.58 -3.63 -15.23
C THR A 183 7.62 -5.14 -15.06
N ILE A 184 6.77 -5.90 -15.76
CA ILE A 184 6.75 -7.36 -15.69
C ILE A 184 8.07 -7.95 -16.19
N ARG A 185 8.62 -7.46 -17.31
CA ARG A 185 9.90 -7.94 -17.87
C ARG A 185 11.08 -7.74 -16.92
N LEU A 186 11.05 -6.72 -16.06
CA LEU A 186 12.11 -6.51 -15.07
C LEU A 186 12.29 -7.68 -14.11
N PHE A 187 11.24 -8.48 -13.88
CA PHE A 187 11.39 -9.71 -13.12
C PHE A 187 12.35 -10.66 -13.82
N ALA A 188 12.41 -10.77 -15.15
CA ALA A 188 13.42 -11.59 -15.81
C ALA A 188 14.82 -10.94 -15.83
N GLU A 189 14.88 -9.61 -15.84
CA GLU A 189 16.10 -8.85 -16.16
C GLU A 189 16.91 -8.37 -14.95
N ILE A 190 16.28 -8.17 -13.79
CA ILE A 190 16.93 -7.63 -12.59
C ILE A 190 17.04 -8.73 -11.54
N ASP A 191 18.24 -9.25 -11.31
CA ASP A 191 18.49 -10.34 -10.35
C ASP A 191 18.17 -9.94 -8.90
N THR A 192 18.49 -8.70 -8.52
CA THR A 192 18.19 -8.17 -7.19
C THR A 192 16.69 -7.93 -6.98
N LEU A 193 15.86 -7.94 -8.01
CA LEU A 193 14.41 -7.76 -7.87
C LEU A 193 13.79 -9.01 -7.23
N CYS A 194 13.20 -8.87 -6.05
CA CYS A 194 12.57 -9.97 -5.33
C CYS A 194 11.42 -10.54 -6.16
N PRO A 195 11.34 -11.86 -6.38
CA PRO A 195 10.32 -12.47 -7.21
C PRO A 195 9.00 -12.61 -6.44
N HIS A 196 8.46 -11.48 -6.00
CA HIS A 196 7.20 -11.41 -5.27
C HIS A 196 6.50 -10.09 -5.61
N VAL A 197 5.27 -10.19 -6.11
CA VAL A 197 4.43 -9.04 -6.42
C VAL A 197 3.19 -9.01 -5.52
N HIS A 198 2.99 -7.88 -4.84
CA HIS A 198 1.74 -7.62 -4.13
C HIS A 198 0.71 -6.99 -5.08
N LEU A 199 -0.18 -7.83 -5.64
CA LEU A 199 -1.14 -7.45 -6.68
C LEU A 199 -2.61 -7.66 -6.26
N PRO A 200 -3.19 -6.75 -5.45
CA PRO A 200 -4.54 -6.91 -4.91
C PRO A 200 -5.65 -6.85 -5.98
N LEU A 201 -6.39 -7.96 -6.12
CA LEU A 201 -7.53 -8.12 -7.02
C LEU A 201 -8.81 -7.43 -6.52
N GLN A 202 -9.07 -7.46 -5.21
CA GLN A 202 -10.30 -7.01 -4.54
C GLN A 202 -11.55 -7.86 -4.81
N SER A 203 -11.86 -8.21 -6.07
CA SER A 203 -13.04 -9.00 -6.44
C SER A 203 -12.81 -9.84 -7.70
N GLY A 204 -13.40 -11.03 -7.76
CA GLY A 204 -13.39 -11.89 -8.95
C GLY A 204 -14.55 -11.65 -9.93
N SER A 205 -15.40 -10.65 -9.71
CA SER A 205 -16.55 -10.34 -10.57
C SER A 205 -16.34 -9.02 -11.31
N ASP A 206 -16.40 -9.06 -12.64
CA ASP A 206 -16.24 -7.87 -13.49
C ASP A 206 -17.26 -6.77 -13.16
N ARG A 207 -18.52 -7.15 -12.92
CA ARG A 207 -19.56 -6.21 -12.46
C ARG A 207 -19.15 -5.47 -11.18
N ILE A 208 -18.57 -6.19 -10.22
CA ILE A 208 -18.12 -5.60 -8.95
C ILE A 208 -16.85 -4.77 -9.16
N LEU A 209 -15.88 -5.25 -9.93
CA LEU A 209 -14.66 -4.49 -10.26
C LEU A 209 -14.99 -3.16 -10.94
N ALA A 210 -15.95 -3.16 -11.88
CA ALA A 210 -16.47 -1.96 -12.51
C ALA A 210 -17.15 -1.04 -11.48
N SER A 211 -18.00 -1.57 -10.60
CA SER A 211 -18.65 -0.77 -9.54
C SER A 211 -17.66 -0.15 -8.54
N MET A 212 -16.52 -0.80 -8.33
CA MET A 212 -15.43 -0.31 -7.48
C MET A 212 -14.56 0.74 -8.18
N GLY A 213 -14.69 0.93 -9.51
CA GLY A 213 -13.85 1.83 -10.29
C GLY A 213 -12.44 1.28 -10.56
N ARG A 214 -12.26 -0.04 -10.64
CA ARG A 214 -10.93 -0.66 -10.77
C ARG A 214 -10.28 -0.45 -12.13
N GLY A 215 -11.08 -0.24 -13.18
CA GLY A 215 -10.58 -0.01 -14.55
C GLY A 215 -9.86 -1.22 -15.16
N TYR A 216 -10.20 -2.43 -14.72
CA TYR A 216 -9.77 -3.69 -15.32
C TYR A 216 -10.82 -4.79 -15.05
N THR A 217 -10.74 -5.87 -15.81
CA THR A 217 -11.55 -7.09 -15.74
C THR A 217 -10.75 -8.23 -15.13
N ARG A 218 -11.45 -9.29 -14.71
CA ARG A 218 -10.84 -10.54 -14.26
C ARG A 218 -9.93 -11.15 -15.32
N GLY A 219 -10.31 -11.09 -16.59
CA GLY A 219 -9.50 -11.60 -17.71
C GLY A 219 -8.15 -10.89 -17.80
N GLU A 220 -8.16 -9.56 -17.80
CA GLU A 220 -6.93 -8.74 -17.82
C GLU A 220 -6.05 -8.97 -16.59
N TYR A 221 -6.66 -9.15 -15.41
CA TYR A 221 -5.91 -9.51 -14.21
C TYR A 221 -5.20 -10.85 -14.38
N LEU A 222 -5.92 -11.91 -14.82
CA LEU A 222 -5.34 -13.23 -15.03
C LEU A 222 -4.24 -13.23 -16.10
N ALA A 223 -4.41 -12.45 -17.17
CA ALA A 223 -3.37 -12.28 -18.19
C ALA A 223 -2.07 -11.70 -17.60
N LYS A 224 -2.15 -10.75 -16.67
CA LYS A 224 -0.97 -10.20 -15.97
C LYS A 224 -0.32 -11.22 -15.04
N ILE A 225 -1.12 -12.04 -14.34
CA ILE A 225 -0.60 -13.15 -13.52
C ILE A 225 0.18 -14.14 -14.39
N GLU A 226 -0.38 -14.48 -15.54
CA GLU A 226 0.24 -15.41 -16.49
C GLU A 226 1.54 -14.83 -17.06
N ALA A 227 1.54 -13.56 -17.46
CA ALA A 227 2.76 -12.87 -17.88
C ALA A 227 3.86 -12.86 -16.80
N LEU A 228 3.50 -12.60 -15.54
CA LEU A 228 4.43 -12.67 -14.40
C LEU A 228 5.01 -14.08 -14.20
N ARG A 229 4.21 -15.13 -14.38
CA ARG A 229 4.69 -16.52 -14.28
C ARG A 229 5.64 -16.90 -15.42
N ARG A 230 5.42 -16.37 -16.62
CA ARG A 230 6.27 -16.65 -17.78
C ARG A 230 7.67 -16.04 -17.64
N VAL A 231 7.77 -14.81 -17.13
CA VAL A 231 9.07 -14.11 -17.02
C VAL A 231 9.98 -14.68 -15.93
N ARG A 232 9.42 -15.29 -14.88
CA ARG A 232 10.19 -16.03 -13.87
C ARG A 232 9.37 -17.23 -13.38
N PRO A 233 9.52 -18.39 -14.04
CA PRO A 233 8.82 -19.61 -13.66
C PRO A 233 9.20 -20.03 -12.23
N THR A 234 8.22 -20.22 -11.35
CA THR A 234 8.47 -20.97 -10.11
C THR A 234 8.77 -22.43 -10.47
N PRO A 235 9.86 -23.05 -9.96
CA PRO A 235 10.05 -24.48 -10.13
C PRO A 235 8.85 -25.19 -9.51
N ARG A 236 8.13 -25.95 -10.35
CA ARG A 236 6.87 -26.61 -10.00
C ARG A 236 7.18 -27.84 -9.15
N SER A 237 7.50 -27.67 -7.87
CA SER A 237 7.57 -28.81 -6.94
C SER A 237 6.18 -29.39 -6.74
N ARG A 238 6.02 -30.68 -7.08
CA ARG A 238 4.80 -31.52 -6.98
C ARG A 238 4.00 -31.26 -5.69
N SER A 239 2.97 -30.40 -5.73
CA SER A 239 1.73 -30.52 -4.93
C SER A 239 0.79 -29.30 -4.99
N ASP A 240 1.20 -28.16 -5.55
CA ASP A 240 0.33 -26.96 -5.65
C ASP A 240 -0.18 -26.76 -7.08
N SER A 241 -1.13 -27.60 -7.49
CA SER A 241 -2.05 -27.27 -8.57
C SER A 241 -3.09 -26.27 -8.04
N LEU A 242 -2.88 -24.97 -8.30
CA LEU A 242 -3.96 -23.99 -8.28
C LEU A 242 -5.03 -24.49 -9.26
N PRO A 243 -6.30 -24.67 -8.86
CA PRO A 243 -7.31 -25.13 -9.79
C PRO A 243 -7.53 -24.06 -10.86
N ASP A 244 -7.38 -24.46 -12.12
CA ASP A 244 -7.83 -23.68 -13.26
C ASP A 244 -9.33 -23.37 -13.10
N PRO A 245 -9.77 -22.14 -13.40
CA PRO A 245 -11.17 -21.82 -13.33
C PRO A 245 -11.88 -22.34 -14.58
N GLU A 246 -12.34 -23.58 -14.54
CA GLU A 246 -13.24 -24.07 -15.59
C GLU A 246 -14.55 -23.26 -15.63
N PRO A 247 -15.07 -22.93 -16.82
CA PRO A 247 -16.35 -22.27 -16.98
C PRO A 247 -17.48 -23.33 -16.96
N GLY A 248 -17.91 -23.73 -15.77
CA GLY A 248 -18.97 -24.74 -15.60
C GLY A 248 -19.94 -24.42 -14.46
N ARG A 249 -21.24 -24.34 -14.78
CA ARG A 249 -22.34 -24.11 -13.82
C ARG A 249 -22.42 -25.25 -12.80
N HIS A 250 -21.93 -25.05 -11.57
CA HIS A 250 -22.24 -25.97 -10.46
C HIS A 250 -22.87 -25.26 -9.27
N ARG A 251 -24.16 -25.55 -9.05
CA ARG A 251 -24.90 -25.23 -7.81
C ARG A 251 -24.24 -25.96 -6.64
N CYS A 252 -23.55 -25.23 -5.77
CA CYS A 252 -22.94 -25.80 -4.57
C CYS A 252 -24.01 -25.98 -3.47
N ARG A 253 -24.50 -27.22 -3.31
CA ARG A 253 -25.33 -27.65 -2.17
C ARG A 253 -24.54 -27.53 -0.86
N ARG A 254 -25.24 -27.12 0.20
CA ARG A 254 -24.75 -26.98 1.58
C ARG A 254 -24.27 -28.34 2.11
N ARG A 255 -23.00 -28.45 2.53
CA ARG A 255 -22.56 -29.44 3.54
C ARG A 255 -21.58 -28.81 4.54
N SER A 256 -21.78 -29.21 5.80
CA SER A 256 -21.15 -28.81 7.07
C SER A 256 -19.65 -29.20 7.14
N PRO A 257 -18.86 -28.68 8.11
CA PRO A 257 -17.40 -28.65 8.03
C PRO A 257 -16.77 -29.94 8.57
N ARG A 258 -15.86 -30.55 7.80
CA ARG A 258 -14.83 -31.44 8.35
C ARG A 258 -13.44 -30.94 7.96
N LYS A 259 -12.58 -30.97 8.98
CA LYS A 259 -11.17 -30.58 9.05
C LYS A 259 -10.39 -30.84 7.74
N THR A 260 -9.93 -29.78 7.10
CA THR A 260 -8.76 -29.81 6.21
C THR A 260 -7.93 -28.54 6.43
N ARG A 261 -6.65 -28.72 6.76
CA ARG A 261 -5.65 -27.65 6.95
C ARG A 261 -5.49 -26.86 5.64
N PRO A 262 -5.39 -25.51 5.67
CA PRO A 262 -5.14 -24.76 4.45
C PRO A 262 -3.66 -24.91 4.04
N ARG A 263 -3.42 -25.56 2.90
CA ARG A 263 -2.15 -25.49 2.17
C ARG A 263 -2.29 -24.45 1.04
N GLY A 264 -1.24 -23.66 0.80
CA GLY A 264 -1.01 -22.99 -0.49
C GLY A 264 -1.49 -21.55 -0.72
N CYS A 265 -2.07 -20.83 0.26
CA CYS A 265 -2.38 -19.39 0.10
C CYS A 265 -1.63 -18.55 1.15
N GLY A 266 -0.77 -17.64 0.69
CA GLY A 266 -0.35 -16.51 1.52
C GLY A 266 -1.60 -15.80 2.05
N ALA A 267 -1.65 -15.58 3.37
CA ALA A 267 -2.87 -15.32 4.13
C ALA A 267 -3.91 -14.39 3.45
N CYS A 268 -5.09 -14.94 3.14
CA CYS A 268 -6.25 -14.18 2.66
C CYS A 268 -7.02 -13.60 3.86
N ARG A 269 -7.16 -12.27 3.93
CA ARG A 269 -7.99 -11.59 4.94
C ARG A 269 -8.99 -10.64 4.28
N ILE A 270 -10.27 -10.88 4.54
CA ILE A 270 -11.39 -10.05 4.12
C ILE A 270 -11.63 -8.99 5.19
N PHE A 271 -11.69 -7.72 4.78
CA PHE A 271 -12.08 -6.62 5.67
C PHE A 271 -13.25 -5.87 5.03
N ARG A 272 -14.34 -5.73 5.77
CA ARG A 272 -15.47 -4.86 5.41
C ARG A 272 -15.40 -3.61 6.28
N ARG A 273 -15.27 -2.45 5.64
CA ARG A 273 -15.49 -1.15 6.31
C ARG A 273 -16.02 -0.17 5.27
N TYR A 274 -17.21 0.37 5.54
CA TYR A 274 -17.79 1.46 4.76
C TYR A 274 -17.06 2.77 5.10
N ILE A 275 -16.73 3.56 4.09
CA ILE A 275 -16.07 4.86 4.25
C ILE A 275 -17.00 5.93 3.63
N PRO A 276 -17.62 6.80 4.45
CA PRO A 276 -18.46 7.88 3.95
C PRO A 276 -17.69 8.83 3.02
N GLY A 277 -18.34 9.35 1.98
CA GLY A 277 -17.78 10.39 1.10
C GLY A 277 -17.02 9.91 -0.14
N ASN A 278 -16.87 8.60 -0.33
CA ASN A 278 -16.07 8.05 -1.43
C ASN A 278 -16.89 7.57 -2.63
N ALA A 279 -18.03 8.23 -2.89
CA ALA A 279 -18.82 7.95 -4.08
C ALA A 279 -17.98 8.29 -5.31
N SER A 280 -17.68 7.28 -6.14
CA SER A 280 -17.08 7.50 -7.46
C SER A 280 -17.89 8.59 -8.18
N PRO A 281 -17.24 9.62 -8.78
CA PRO A 281 -17.94 10.74 -9.42
C PRO A 281 -18.83 10.34 -10.60
N ARG A 282 -18.88 9.04 -10.97
CA ARG A 282 -19.72 8.50 -12.05
C ARG A 282 -21.10 8.00 -11.61
N ARG A 283 -21.62 8.35 -10.43
CA ARG A 283 -22.98 7.95 -10.02
C ARG A 283 -23.82 9.10 -9.51
N SER A 284 -24.82 9.47 -10.31
CA SER A 284 -25.94 10.35 -9.96
C SER A 284 -27.11 9.63 -9.28
N ASP A 285 -27.05 8.31 -9.06
CA ASP A 285 -28.19 7.57 -8.53
C ASP A 285 -28.06 7.30 -7.01
N LYS A 286 -28.84 8.06 -6.22
CA LYS A 286 -29.04 7.85 -4.78
C LYS A 286 -29.93 6.62 -4.57
N ARG A 287 -29.36 5.42 -4.53
CA ARG A 287 -30.05 4.23 -3.98
C ARG A 287 -29.45 3.82 -2.64
N SER A 288 -30.33 3.57 -1.68
CA SER A 288 -30.02 3.13 -0.32
C SER A 288 -29.25 1.79 -0.32
N PRO A 289 -28.50 1.49 0.76
CA PRO A 289 -27.47 0.46 0.74
C PRO A 289 -28.07 -0.94 0.61
N PHE A 290 -27.64 -1.63 -0.45
CA PHE A 290 -27.66 -3.08 -0.68
C PHE A 290 -28.26 -3.94 0.46
N SER A 291 -29.42 -4.53 0.15
CA SER A 291 -29.98 -5.70 0.84
C SER A 291 -28.91 -6.78 1.07
N SER A 292 -28.89 -7.28 2.30
CA SER A 292 -27.78 -7.89 3.02
C SER A 292 -27.53 -9.39 2.74
N LYS A 293 -27.74 -9.89 1.50
CA LYS A 293 -27.62 -11.36 1.24
C LYS A 293 -26.80 -11.86 0.06
N GLU A 294 -26.06 -11.02 -0.67
CA GLU A 294 -25.16 -11.53 -1.74
C GLU A 294 -23.68 -11.60 -1.32
N ARG A 295 -23.16 -12.83 -1.36
CA ARG A 295 -21.80 -13.22 -0.93
C ARG A 295 -20.73 -12.66 -1.88
N ALA A 296 -20.19 -11.50 -1.57
CA ALA A 296 -18.94 -11.05 -2.18
C ALA A 296 -17.73 -11.80 -1.57
N ARG A 297 -17.19 -12.77 -2.31
CA ARG A 297 -15.87 -13.38 -2.05
C ARG A 297 -14.80 -12.49 -2.70
N GLY A 298 -14.13 -11.66 -1.92
CA GLY A 298 -12.97 -10.88 -2.35
C GLY A 298 -11.66 -11.61 -1.99
N ILE A 299 -10.73 -11.70 -2.94
CA ILE A 299 -9.45 -12.40 -2.79
C ILE A 299 -8.33 -11.35 -2.70
N ARG A 300 -7.43 -11.48 -1.72
CA ARG A 300 -6.11 -10.84 -1.76
C ARG A 300 -5.14 -11.79 -2.46
N GLY A 301 -4.51 -11.33 -3.53
CA GLY A 301 -3.47 -12.09 -4.24
C GLY A 301 -2.09 -11.51 -3.91
N CYS A 302 -1.26 -12.30 -3.24
CA CYS A 302 0.19 -12.16 -3.35
C CYS A 302 0.63 -13.19 -4.39
N VAL A 303 1.44 -12.76 -5.36
CA VAL A 303 1.96 -13.65 -6.40
C VAL A 303 3.42 -13.88 -6.08
N ALA A 304 3.75 -15.09 -5.65
CA ALA A 304 5.13 -15.55 -5.65
C ALA A 304 5.51 -15.89 -7.08
N VAL A 305 6.65 -15.36 -7.51
CA VAL A 305 7.27 -15.59 -8.80
C VAL A 305 8.55 -16.40 -8.53
N GLY A 306 9.07 -17.17 -9.49
CA GLY A 306 10.23 -18.05 -9.25
C GLY A 306 11.55 -17.32 -9.06
N PRO A 307 12.62 -17.98 -8.60
CA PRO A 307 13.98 -17.43 -8.67
C PRO A 307 14.39 -17.14 -10.13
N PRO A 308 15.38 -16.25 -10.38
CA PRO A 308 15.90 -15.99 -11.72
C PRO A 308 16.36 -17.28 -12.40
N ALA A 309 16.09 -17.41 -13.70
CA ALA A 309 16.67 -18.48 -14.50
C ALA A 309 18.18 -18.22 -14.58
N THR A 310 18.97 -19.09 -13.94
CA THR A 310 20.41 -19.16 -14.18
C THR A 310 20.61 -19.40 -15.68
N ARG A 311 21.19 -18.42 -16.38
CA ARG A 311 21.74 -18.64 -17.72
C ARG A 311 22.83 -19.70 -17.56
N GLN A 312 22.57 -20.90 -18.08
CA GLN A 312 23.62 -21.85 -18.44
C GLN A 312 24.31 -21.36 -19.71
#